data_AF-A0A317TZM4-F1
#
_entry.id   AF-A0A317TZM4-F1
#
_cell.length_a   1.000
_cell.length_b   1.000
_cell.length_c   1.000
_cell.angle_alpha   90.00
_cell.angle_beta   90.00
_cell.angle_gamma   90.00
#
_symmetry.space_group_name_H-M   'P 1'
#
loop_
_entity.id
_entity.type
_entity.pdbx_description
1 polymer ?
#
loop_
_entity_poly.entity_id
_entity_poly.type
_entity_poly.pdbx_seq_one_letter_code
_entity_poly.pdbx_strand_id
1 'polypeptide(L)'
;MANMIILAARNPTLTFFILGLLFSLAEWLIQFKLMEKAKIIEIIFSWFLLFNIGLAFVFNFIMHVFFGDFTAQFIGWPQSPFQMELGFVSLGIGVNGIISFRSKVAFRAATIIVPAVFLWGAAGVHLFQMFTAHNFEPGNAGTVFWTDIIMPALAFLLLGLQYRNPLIR
;
A
#
# COMPACT_ATOMS: atom_id res chain seq x y z
N MET A 1 0.75 25.45 -2.74
CA MET A 1 -0.24 24.38 -2.97
C MET A 1 0.25 23.34 -3.99
N ALA A 2 0.68 23.75 -5.20
CA ALA A 2 1.22 22.84 -6.22
C ALA A 2 2.35 21.92 -5.73
N ASN A 3 3.31 22.43 -4.97
CA ASN A 3 4.44 21.64 -4.46
C ASN A 3 4.02 20.50 -3.51
N MET A 4 2.92 20.68 -2.75
CA MET A 4 2.41 19.64 -1.85
C MET A 4 1.71 18.53 -2.62
N ILE A 5 0.96 18.87 -3.67
CA ILE A 5 0.31 17.89 -4.56
C ILE A 5 1.36 17.04 -5.28
N ILE A 6 2.43 17.67 -5.78
CA ILE A 6 3.54 16.97 -6.42
C ILE A 6 4.25 16.04 -5.43
N LEU A 7 4.51 16.52 -4.21
CA LEU A 7 5.14 15.69 -3.18
C LEU A 7 4.29 14.47 -2.83
N ALA A 8 2.97 14.66 -2.68
CA ALA A 8 2.03 13.59 -2.40
C ALA A 8 2.00 12.56 -3.56
N ALA A 9 1.87 13.03 -4.80
CA ALA A 9 1.83 12.18 -5.99
C ALA A 9 3.13 11.40 -6.23
N ARG A 10 4.29 11.95 -5.85
CA ARG A 10 5.60 11.28 -5.93
C ARG A 10 5.84 10.26 -4.81
N ASN A 11 5.03 10.28 -3.75
CA ASN A 11 5.14 9.37 -2.62
C ASN A 11 3.78 8.72 -2.35
N PRO A 12 3.22 7.96 -3.32
CA PRO A 12 1.86 7.48 -3.25
C PRO A 12 1.63 6.55 -2.05
N THR A 13 2.54 5.61 -1.80
CA THR A 13 2.45 4.66 -0.67
C THR A 13 2.34 5.40 0.67
N LEU A 14 3.24 6.35 0.93
CA LEU A 14 3.22 7.17 2.14
C LEU A 14 1.99 8.07 2.21
N THR A 15 1.56 8.64 1.09
CA THR A 15 0.37 9.50 1.02
C THR A 15 -0.89 8.71 1.39
N PHE A 16 -1.09 7.56 0.78
CA PHE A 16 -2.23 6.69 1.10
C PHE A 16 -2.13 6.16 2.54
N PHE A 17 -0.93 5.89 3.06
CA PHE A 17 -0.73 5.55 4.47
C PHE A 17 -1.24 6.65 5.41
N ILE A 18 -0.81 7.89 5.19
CA ILE A 18 -1.23 9.05 5.98
C ILE A 18 -2.76 9.24 5.88
N LEU A 19 -3.33 9.14 4.68
CA LEU A 19 -4.78 9.22 4.50
C LEU A 19 -5.51 8.12 5.28
N GLY A 20 -5.02 6.87 5.23
CA GLY A 20 -5.59 5.77 6.01
C GLY A 20 -5.57 6.02 7.51
N LEU A 21 -4.48 6.60 8.04
CA LEU A 21 -4.40 7.01 9.45
C LEU A 21 -5.38 8.14 9.78
N LEU A 22 -5.50 9.15 8.92
CA LEU A 22 -6.43 10.27 9.11
C LEU A 22 -7.89 9.80 9.12
N PHE A 23 -8.27 8.90 8.22
CA PHE A 23 -9.62 8.32 8.19
C PHE A 23 -9.87 7.38 9.37
N SER A 24 -8.85 6.63 9.81
CA SER A 24 -8.94 5.85 11.05
C SER A 24 -9.19 6.74 12.26
N LEU A 25 -8.44 7.85 12.35
CA LEU A 25 -8.59 8.83 13.42
C LEU A 25 -9.97 9.48 13.38
N ALA A 26 -10.45 9.88 12.19
CA ALA A 26 -11.77 10.45 12.03
C ALA A 26 -12.89 9.47 12.43
N GLU A 27 -12.85 8.21 12.00
CA GLU A 27 -13.83 7.21 12.40
C GLU A 27 -13.79 6.97 13.92
N TRP A 28 -12.60 6.94 14.52
CA TRP A 28 -12.44 6.81 15.97
C TRP A 28 -13.02 8.02 16.74
N LEU A 29 -12.76 9.26 16.29
CA LEU A 29 -13.29 10.48 16.91
C LEU A 29 -14.82 10.57 16.82
N ILE A 30 -15.42 10.09 15.72
CA ILE A 30 -16.88 10.04 15.56
C ILE A 30 -17.50 8.99 16.51
N GLN A 31 -16.78 7.90 16.77
CA GLN A 31 -17.26 6.76 17.57
C GLN A 31 -16.72 6.75 19.01
N PHE A 32 -16.24 7.88 19.52
CA PHE A 32 -15.43 8.09 20.75
C PHE A 32 -16.04 7.58 22.10
N LYS A 33 -17.07 6.73 22.08
CA LYS A 33 -17.45 5.92 23.26
C LYS A 33 -16.26 5.04 23.67
N LEU A 34 -16.26 4.54 24.92
CA LEU A 34 -15.29 3.56 25.44
C LEU A 34 -15.11 2.40 24.46
N MET A 35 -14.13 2.53 23.56
CA MET A 35 -13.93 1.60 22.47
C MET A 35 -13.03 0.48 22.95
N GLU A 36 -13.52 -0.74 22.83
CA GLU A 36 -12.70 -1.92 23.06
C GLU A 36 -11.52 -1.96 22.09
N LYS A 37 -10.41 -2.51 22.56
CA LYS A 37 -9.18 -2.68 21.78
C LYS A 37 -9.44 -3.34 20.42
N ALA A 38 -10.32 -4.35 20.37
CA ALA A 38 -10.72 -5.04 19.14
C ALA A 38 -11.29 -4.09 18.08
N LYS A 39 -12.07 -3.09 18.51
CA LYS A 39 -12.70 -2.12 17.61
C LYS A 39 -11.72 -1.07 17.10
N ILE A 40 -10.74 -0.67 17.91
CA ILE A 40 -9.64 0.19 17.45
C ILE A 40 -8.81 -0.51 16.38
N ILE A 41 -8.45 -1.78 16.62
CA ILE A 41 -7.71 -2.61 15.66
C ILE A 41 -8.51 -2.77 14.36
N GLU A 42 -9.81 -3.02 14.45
CA GLU A 42 -10.68 -3.12 13.28
C GLU A 42 -10.67 -1.84 12.43
N ILE A 43 -10.83 -0.66 13.05
CA ILE A 43 -10.83 0.61 12.33
C ILE A 43 -9.50 0.80 11.61
N ILE A 44 -8.38 0.70 12.34
CA ILE A 44 -7.04 0.91 11.78
C ILE A 44 -6.77 -0.06 10.64
N PHE A 45 -7.06 -1.35 10.83
CA PHE A 45 -6.77 -2.34 9.81
C PHE A 45 -7.68 -2.20 8.59
N SER A 46 -8.97 -1.87 8.78
CA SER A 46 -9.89 -1.62 7.68
C SER A 46 -9.38 -0.48 6.80
N TRP A 47 -9.13 0.69 7.38
CA TRP A 47 -8.64 1.83 6.61
C TRP A 47 -7.24 1.62 6.03
N PHE A 48 -6.38 0.88 6.72
CA PHE A 48 -5.11 0.44 6.16
C PHE A 48 -5.32 -0.36 4.88
N LEU A 49 -6.19 -1.37 4.89
CA LEU A 49 -6.51 -2.20 3.72
C LEU A 49 -7.09 -1.39 2.58
N LEU A 50 -8.03 -0.48 2.86
CA LEU A 50 -8.64 0.34 1.82
C LEU A 50 -7.64 1.30 1.19
N PHE A 51 -6.86 2.02 1.98
CA PHE A 51 -5.96 3.04 1.46
C PHE A 51 -4.63 2.46 0.95
N ASN A 52 -3.93 1.65 1.75
CA ASN A 52 -2.57 1.18 1.46
C ASN A 52 -2.53 -0.01 0.52
N ILE A 53 -3.60 -0.82 0.46
CA ILE A 53 -3.71 -1.91 -0.50
C ILE A 53 -4.68 -1.51 -1.61
N GLY A 54 -5.90 -1.09 -1.26
CA GLY A 54 -6.93 -0.78 -2.25
C GLY A 54 -6.56 0.37 -3.17
N LEU A 55 -6.62 1.60 -2.65
CA LEU A 55 -6.46 2.82 -3.43
C LEU A 55 -5.01 3.02 -3.91
N ALA A 56 -4.01 2.65 -3.12
CA ALA A 56 -2.61 2.76 -3.52
C ALA A 56 -2.28 1.87 -4.73
N PHE A 57 -2.76 0.63 -4.78
CA PHE A 57 -2.50 -0.23 -5.94
C PHE A 57 -3.41 0.08 -7.14
N VAL A 58 -4.61 0.65 -6.92
CA VAL A 58 -5.39 1.24 -8.03
C VAL A 58 -4.64 2.44 -8.63
N PHE A 59 -4.05 3.30 -7.79
CA PHE A 59 -3.19 4.38 -8.26
C PHE A 59 -1.98 3.82 -9.02
N ASN A 60 -1.34 2.77 -8.50
CA ASN A 60 -0.23 2.10 -9.18
C ASN A 60 -0.64 1.56 -10.55
N PHE A 61 -1.80 0.90 -10.66
CA PHE A 61 -2.39 0.48 -11.93
C PHE A 61 -2.51 1.65 -12.91
N ILE A 62 -3.09 2.78 -12.46
CA ILE A 62 -3.26 3.96 -13.31
C ILE A 62 -1.91 4.45 -13.83
N MET A 63 -0.92 4.56 -12.95
CA MET A 63 0.41 5.05 -13.29
C MET A 63 1.12 4.13 -14.27
N HIS A 64 1.06 2.82 -14.07
CA HIS A 64 1.73 1.86 -14.92
C HIS A 64 1.06 1.64 -16.29
N VAL A 65 -0.27 1.66 -16.35
CA VAL A 65 -1.02 1.39 -17.59
C VAL A 65 -1.17 2.64 -18.45
N PHE A 66 -1.53 3.79 -17.87
CA PHE A 66 -1.82 5.01 -18.64
C PHE A 66 -0.64 5.98 -18.68
N PHE A 67 0.28 5.90 -17.71
CA PHE A 67 1.43 6.80 -17.59
C PHE A 67 2.75 6.02 -17.54
N GLY A 68 2.83 4.89 -18.25
CA GLY A 68 3.97 3.97 -18.18
C GLY A 68 5.31 4.66 -18.46
N ASP A 69 5.37 5.57 -19.43
CA ASP A 69 6.63 6.24 -19.81
C ASP A 69 7.17 7.09 -18.66
N PHE A 70 6.26 7.86 -18.05
CA PHE A 70 6.57 8.66 -16.88
C PHE A 70 6.99 7.77 -15.71
N THR A 71 6.25 6.69 -15.45
CA THR A 71 6.51 5.77 -14.35
C THR A 71 7.87 5.09 -14.50
N ALA A 72 8.20 4.59 -15.69
CA ALA A 72 9.50 3.98 -15.99
C ALA A 72 10.64 4.97 -15.74
N GLN A 73 10.53 6.20 -16.27
CA GLN A 73 11.54 7.24 -16.04
C GLN A 73 11.69 7.61 -14.56
N PHE A 74 10.58 7.75 -13.82
CA PHE A 74 10.59 8.08 -12.40
C PHE A 74 11.27 7.02 -11.53
N ILE A 75 11.19 5.75 -11.94
CA ILE A 75 11.86 4.62 -11.27
C ILE A 75 13.30 4.46 -11.77
N GLY A 76 13.68 5.09 -12.89
CA GLY A 76 15.01 4.94 -13.50
C GLY A 76 15.14 3.67 -14.34
N TRP A 77 14.04 3.22 -14.96
CA TRP A 77 13.98 2.02 -15.79
C TRP A 77 13.61 2.38 -17.23
N PRO A 78 14.07 1.60 -18.23
CA PRO A 78 13.55 1.73 -19.57
C PRO A 78 12.07 1.32 -19.62
N GLN A 79 11.30 1.99 -20.47
CA GLN A 79 9.93 1.59 -20.76
C GLN A 79 9.90 0.19 -21.39
N SER A 80 8.94 -0.65 -20.99
CA SER A 80 8.65 -1.94 -21.61
C SER A 80 7.17 -2.37 -21.42
N PRO A 81 6.66 -3.31 -22.24
CA PRO A 81 5.30 -3.84 -22.09
C PRO A 81 4.98 -4.41 -20.70
N PHE A 82 6.00 -4.83 -19.94
CA PHE A 82 5.82 -5.33 -18.57
C PHE A 82 5.28 -4.27 -17.60
N GLN A 83 5.41 -2.97 -17.89
CA GLN A 83 4.73 -1.94 -17.11
C GLN A 83 3.22 -2.15 -17.12
N MET A 84 2.64 -2.47 -18.28
CA MET A 84 1.20 -2.72 -18.40
C MET A 84 0.77 -3.98 -17.63
N GLU A 85 1.53 -5.08 -17.73
CA GLU A 85 1.26 -6.30 -16.97
C GLU A 85 1.33 -6.05 -15.45
N LEU A 86 2.36 -5.35 -14.98
CA LEU A 86 2.50 -4.95 -13.59
C LEU A 86 1.33 -4.05 -13.13
N GLY A 87 0.88 -3.18 -14.02
CA GLY A 87 -0.32 -2.38 -13.80
C GLY A 87 -1.55 -3.25 -13.55
N PHE A 88 -1.82 -4.25 -14.38
CA PHE A 88 -2.96 -5.15 -14.19
C PHE A 88 -2.84 -6.04 -12.95
N VAL A 89 -1.63 -6.51 -12.61
CA VAL A 89 -1.37 -7.17 -11.32
C VAL A 89 -1.74 -6.23 -10.16
N SER A 90 -1.33 -4.96 -10.26
CA SER A 90 -1.67 -3.94 -9.26
C SER A 90 -3.18 -3.72 -9.17
N LEU A 91 -3.91 -3.71 -10.29
CA LEU A 91 -5.36 -3.58 -10.27
C LEU A 91 -6.03 -4.73 -9.51
N GLY A 92 -5.59 -5.97 -9.74
CA GLY A 92 -6.10 -7.13 -8.99
C GLY A 92 -5.87 -7.02 -7.48
N ILE A 93 -4.67 -6.58 -7.09
CA ILE A 93 -4.35 -6.30 -5.67
C ILE A 93 -5.25 -5.19 -5.12
N GLY A 94 -5.42 -4.10 -5.85
CA GLY A 94 -6.25 -2.96 -5.44
C GLY A 94 -7.72 -3.33 -5.26
N VAL A 95 -8.29 -4.11 -6.17
CA VAL A 95 -9.66 -4.62 -6.05
C VAL A 95 -9.81 -5.48 -4.79
N ASN A 96 -8.87 -6.38 -4.53
CA ASN A 96 -8.86 -7.18 -3.29
C ASN A 96 -8.77 -6.30 -2.04
N GLY A 97 -7.91 -5.28 -2.05
CA GLY A 97 -7.78 -4.30 -0.97
C GLY A 97 -9.10 -3.60 -0.64
N ILE A 98 -9.81 -3.12 -1.67
CA ILE A 98 -11.13 -2.46 -1.51
C ILE A 98 -12.16 -3.42 -0.92
N ILE A 99 -12.29 -4.63 -1.47
CA ILE A 99 -13.24 -5.64 -0.98
C ILE A 99 -12.92 -6.02 0.47
N SER A 100 -11.64 -6.06 0.83
CA SER A 100 -11.21 -6.47 2.16
C SER A 100 -11.57 -5.48 3.28
N PHE A 101 -11.93 -4.23 2.93
CA PHE A 101 -12.22 -3.14 3.86
C PHE A 101 -13.15 -3.54 5.01
N ARG A 102 -14.21 -4.31 4.73
CA ARG A 102 -15.17 -4.80 5.75
C ARG A 102 -15.33 -6.32 5.73
N SER A 103 -14.35 -7.01 5.15
CA SER A 103 -14.35 -8.47 5.04
C SER A 103 -13.85 -9.18 6.30
N LYS A 104 -14.12 -10.49 6.39
CA LYS A 104 -13.65 -11.34 7.50
C LYS A 104 -12.13 -11.53 7.44
N VAL A 105 -11.55 -11.87 8.60
CA VAL A 105 -10.09 -12.04 8.79
C VAL A 105 -9.43 -12.99 7.77
N ALA A 106 -10.10 -14.08 7.38
CA ALA A 106 -9.57 -15.02 6.40
C ALA A 106 -9.39 -14.39 5.01
N PHE A 107 -10.35 -13.58 4.56
CA PHE A 107 -10.22 -12.86 3.29
C PHE A 107 -9.13 -11.78 3.40
N ARG A 108 -9.08 -11.04 4.51
CA ARG A 108 -8.03 -10.04 4.76
C ARG A 108 -6.63 -10.67 4.75
N ALA A 109 -6.48 -11.87 5.30
CA ALA A 109 -5.23 -12.63 5.22
C ALA A 109 -4.86 -12.94 3.75
N ALA A 110 -5.80 -13.47 2.97
CA ALA A 110 -5.58 -13.71 1.54
C ALA A 110 -5.23 -12.42 0.77
N THR A 111 -5.90 -11.30 1.10
CA THR A 111 -5.66 -9.98 0.51
C THR A 111 -4.24 -9.49 0.73
N ILE A 112 -3.65 -9.69 1.92
CA ILE A 112 -2.34 -9.10 2.23
C ILE A 112 -1.15 -9.94 1.75
N ILE A 113 -1.34 -11.25 1.50
CA ILE A 113 -0.26 -12.16 1.09
C ILE A 113 0.33 -11.76 -0.26
N VAL A 114 -0.52 -11.52 -1.25
CA VAL A 114 -0.07 -11.18 -2.62
C VAL A 114 0.74 -9.88 -2.66
N PRO A 115 0.25 -8.73 -2.16
CA PRO A 115 1.05 -7.51 -2.12
C PRO A 115 2.28 -7.66 -1.23
N ALA A 116 2.26 -8.45 -0.16
CA ALA A 116 3.45 -8.64 0.67
C ALA A 116 4.59 -9.32 -0.09
N VAL A 117 4.29 -10.42 -0.78
CA VAL A 117 5.29 -11.15 -1.59
C VAL A 117 5.80 -10.26 -2.72
N PHE A 118 4.90 -9.54 -3.40
CA PHE A 118 5.26 -8.60 -4.45
C PHE A 118 6.20 -7.49 -3.94
N LEU A 119 5.81 -6.79 -2.88
CA LEU A 119 6.57 -5.66 -2.34
C LEU A 119 7.93 -6.08 -1.77
N TRP A 120 8.01 -7.19 -1.03
CA TRP A 120 9.32 -7.67 -0.57
C TRP A 120 10.21 -8.13 -1.71
N GLY A 121 9.65 -8.72 -2.77
CA GLY A 121 10.36 -9.00 -4.01
C GLY A 121 10.89 -7.73 -4.67
N ALA A 122 10.04 -6.70 -4.78
CA ALA A 122 10.39 -5.39 -5.32
C ALA A 122 11.51 -4.71 -4.51
N ALA A 123 11.44 -4.72 -3.17
CA ALA A 123 12.51 -4.25 -2.31
C ALA A 123 13.85 -4.95 -2.58
N GLY A 124 13.83 -6.26 -2.82
CA GLY A 124 15.03 -7.02 -3.23
C GLY A 124 15.58 -6.55 -4.58
N VAL A 125 14.70 -6.30 -5.57
CA VAL A 125 15.09 -5.77 -6.88
C VAL A 125 15.64 -4.35 -6.76
N HIS A 126 15.02 -3.48 -5.96
CA HIS A 126 15.50 -2.13 -5.69
C HIS A 126 16.90 -2.16 -5.08
N LEU A 127 17.12 -3.02 -4.07
CA LEU A 127 18.42 -3.21 -3.44
C LEU A 127 19.48 -3.67 -4.43
N PHE A 128 19.15 -4.67 -5.26
CA PHE A 128 20.03 -5.15 -6.32
C PHE A 128 20.41 -4.02 -7.29
N GLN A 129 19.43 -3.26 -7.78
CA GLN A 129 19.66 -2.13 -8.71
C GLN A 129 20.51 -1.01 -8.11
N MET A 130 20.33 -0.71 -6.81
CA MET A 130 21.17 0.26 -6.09
C MET A 130 22.64 -0.18 -6.08
N PHE A 131 22.91 -1.47 -5.91
CA PHE A 131 24.28 -2.00 -5.89
C PHE A 131 24.89 -2.15 -7.28
N THR A 132 24.15 -2.69 -8.25
CA THR A 132 24.73 -3.07 -9.54
C THR A 132 24.67 -1.99 -10.60
N ALA A 133 23.64 -1.14 -10.56
CA ALA A 133 23.38 -0.11 -11.56
C ALA A 133 23.47 1.32 -11.00
N HIS A 134 23.74 1.47 -9.70
CA HIS A 134 23.70 2.75 -8.99
C HIS A 134 22.41 3.55 -9.24
N ASN A 135 21.29 2.83 -9.42
CA ASN A 135 20.00 3.46 -9.61
C ASN A 135 19.47 3.96 -8.26
N PHE A 136 19.68 5.24 -7.98
CA PHE A 136 19.16 5.93 -6.80
C PHE A 136 18.02 6.89 -7.13
N GLU A 137 17.32 6.66 -8.24
CA GLU A 137 16.15 7.45 -8.60
C GLU A 137 15.09 7.41 -7.49
N PRO A 138 14.29 8.47 -7.30
CA PRO A 138 13.30 8.54 -6.22
C PRO A 138 12.30 7.39 -6.22
N GLY A 139 11.94 6.88 -7.40
CA GLY A 139 11.06 5.71 -7.57
C GLY A 139 11.76 4.36 -7.40
N ASN A 140 13.05 4.32 -7.06
CA ASN A 140 13.80 3.08 -6.78
C ASN A 140 14.40 3.03 -5.36
N ALA A 141 15.11 4.08 -4.93
CA ALA A 141 15.84 4.11 -3.66
C ALA A 141 15.19 5.00 -2.58
N GLY A 142 14.10 5.69 -2.93
CA GLY A 142 13.44 6.65 -2.07
C GLY A 142 12.48 6.03 -1.06
N THR A 143 11.36 6.71 -0.85
CA THR A 143 10.30 6.26 0.07
C THR A 143 9.75 4.90 -0.30
N VAL A 144 9.66 4.59 -1.60
CA VAL A 144 9.14 3.31 -2.12
C VAL A 144 9.88 2.12 -1.52
N PHE A 145 11.22 2.09 -1.58
CA PHE A 145 12.05 1.02 -1.03
C PHE A 145 11.72 0.71 0.44
N TRP A 146 11.60 1.74 1.26
CA TRP A 146 11.26 1.57 2.67
C TRP A 146 9.81 1.11 2.87
N THR A 147 8.86 1.66 2.10
CA THR A 147 7.46 1.27 2.20
C THR A 147 7.21 -0.15 1.70
N ASP A 148 7.99 -0.64 0.74
CA ASP A 148 7.94 -2.02 0.26
C ASP A 148 8.29 -3.03 1.37
N ILE A 149 9.11 -2.62 2.33
CA ILE A 149 9.49 -3.44 3.49
C ILE A 149 8.46 -3.27 4.61
N ILE A 150 8.15 -2.02 4.96
CA ILE A 150 7.40 -1.67 6.17
C ILE A 150 5.91 -1.97 6.01
N MET A 151 5.29 -1.69 4.85
CA MET A 151 3.84 -1.83 4.69
C MET A 151 3.38 -3.29 4.79
N PRO A 152 4.06 -4.28 4.16
CA PRO A 152 3.73 -5.69 4.39
C PRO A 152 3.91 -6.13 5.84
N ALA A 153 4.99 -5.71 6.50
CA ALA A 153 5.24 -6.05 7.90
C ALA A 153 4.13 -5.50 8.81
N LEU A 154 3.71 -4.26 8.57
CA LEU A 154 2.59 -3.64 9.27
C LEU A 154 1.26 -4.35 8.98
N ALA A 155 1.02 -4.78 7.74
CA ALA A 155 -0.17 -5.53 7.37
C ALA A 155 -0.28 -6.85 8.14
N PHE A 156 0.81 -7.61 8.23
CA PHE A 156 0.86 -8.85 9.02
C PHE A 156 0.74 -8.61 10.51
N LEU A 157 1.33 -7.52 11.03
CA LEU A 157 1.15 -7.11 12.43
C LEU A 157 -0.33 -6.83 12.73
N LEU A 158 -1.00 -6.04 11.89
CA LEU A 158 -2.42 -5.70 12.05
C LEU A 158 -3.31 -6.95 11.93
N LEU A 159 -3.02 -7.85 11.00
CA LEU A 159 -3.71 -9.13 10.89
C LEU A 159 -3.55 -9.97 12.17
N GLY A 160 -2.33 -10.10 12.70
CA GLY A 160 -2.06 -10.83 13.93
C GLY A 160 -2.75 -10.22 15.14
N LEU A 161 -2.80 -8.88 15.21
CA LEU A 161 -3.55 -8.16 16.24
C LEU A 161 -5.06 -8.41 16.10
N GLN A 162 -5.62 -8.36 14.89
CA GLN A 162 -7.04 -8.63 14.65
C GLN A 162 -7.41 -10.07 15.03
N TYR A 163 -6.59 -11.04 14.64
CA TYR A 163 -6.80 -12.45 14.98
C TYR A 163 -6.83 -12.70 16.49
N ARG A 164 -5.96 -12.03 17.25
CA ARG A 164 -5.90 -12.13 18.72
C ARG A 164 -7.00 -11.35 19.44
N ASN A 165 -7.64 -10.39 18.78
CA ASN A 165 -8.65 -9.51 19.37
C ASN A 165 -9.88 -9.50 18.45
N PRO A 166 -10.58 -10.63 18.27
CA PRO A 166 -11.71 -10.71 17.37
C PRO A 166 -12.83 -9.80 17.85
N LEU A 167 -13.46 -9.10 16.90
CA LEU A 167 -14.69 -8.37 17.20
C LEU A 167 -15.81 -9.36 17.50
N ILE A 168 -16.31 -9.33 18.74
CA ILE A 168 -17.56 -9.99 19.10
C ILE A 168 -18.67 -9.15 18.46
N ARG A 169 -19.36 -9.74 17.48
CA ARG A 169 -20.53 -9.12 16.84
C ARG A 169 -21.79 -9.44 17.61
#